data_AF-A0A4S2B0F9-F1
#
_entry.id   AF-A0A4S2B0F9-F1
#
_cell.length_a   1.000
_cell.length_b   1.000
_cell.length_c   1.000
_cell.angle_alpha   90.00
_cell.angle_beta   90.00
_cell.angle_gamma   90.00
#
_symmetry.space_group_name_H-M   'P 1'
#
loop_
_entity.id
_entity.type
_entity.pdbx_description
1 polymer ?
#
loop_
_entity_poly.entity_id
_entity_poly.type
_entity_poly.pdbx_seq_one_letter_code
_entity_poly.pdbx_strand_id
1 'polypeptide(L)'
;MAKSVDEYRKEIIRQMKAHKIYSKGLDMQITSLASAMRNLELANAEIDGLETTTVYETTRYGEKLAPHPVFKVAKEAQDMITRQMKALGLTAEDLAGEIDEDPLVDMTKKLSKKRKAPVIIKPNK
;
A
#
# COMPACT_ATOMS: atom_id res chain seq x y z
N MET A 1 -14.96 12.79 -11.65
CA MET A 1 -15.63 11.47 -11.68
C MET A 1 -14.72 10.50 -10.97
N ALA A 2 -15.25 9.72 -10.03
CA ALA A 2 -14.45 8.74 -9.31
C ALA A 2 -13.85 7.71 -10.29
N LYS A 3 -12.58 7.35 -10.10
CA LYS A 3 -11.88 6.37 -10.93
C LYS A 3 -12.61 5.04 -10.87
N SER A 4 -12.53 4.27 -11.96
CA SER A 4 -13.07 2.91 -11.97
C SER A 4 -12.25 1.97 -11.09
N VAL A 5 -12.86 0.89 -10.60
CA VAL A 5 -12.12 -0.12 -9.81
C VAL A 5 -10.96 -0.71 -10.65
N ASP A 6 -11.17 -0.88 -11.96
CA ASP A 6 -10.15 -1.36 -12.87
C ASP A 6 -8.98 -0.39 -13.04
N GLU A 7 -9.22 0.91 -13.00
CA GLU A 7 -8.15 1.92 -13.02
C GLU A 7 -7.30 1.84 -11.75
N TYR A 8 -7.94 1.79 -10.58
CA TYR A 8 -7.22 1.58 -9.31
C TYR A 8 -6.44 0.28 -9.31
N ARG A 9 -7.05 -0.81 -9.76
CA ARG A 9 -6.38 -2.12 -9.88
C ARG A 9 -5.16 -2.03 -10.79
N LYS A 10 -5.27 -1.42 -11.97
CA LYS A 10 -4.14 -1.24 -12.90
C LYS A 10 -3.03 -0.39 -12.29
N GLU A 11 -3.38 0.66 -11.56
CA GLU A 11 -2.43 1.55 -10.89
C GLU A 11 -1.67 0.82 -9.78
N ILE A 12 -2.38 0.09 -8.91
CA ILE A 12 -1.77 -0.73 -7.85
C ILE A 12 -0.85 -1.80 -8.44
N ILE A 13 -1.30 -2.55 -9.45
CA ILE A 13 -0.47 -3.57 -10.13
C ILE A 13 0.78 -2.94 -10.74
N ARG A 14 0.66 -1.76 -11.36
CA ARG A 14 1.79 -1.05 -11.97
C ARG A 14 2.85 -0.71 -10.91
N GLN A 15 2.43 -0.18 -9.76
CA GLN A 15 3.34 0.14 -8.67
C GLN A 15 3.96 -1.12 -8.05
N MET A 16 3.16 -2.15 -7.78
CA MET A 16 3.68 -3.42 -7.26
C MET A 16 4.68 -4.10 -8.20
N LYS A 17 4.50 -3.97 -9.52
CA LYS A 17 5.47 -4.45 -10.50
C LYS A 17 6.75 -3.61 -10.52
N ALA A 18 6.65 -2.29 -10.38
CA ALA A 18 7.82 -1.40 -10.29
C ALA A 18 8.71 -1.77 -9.09
N HIS A 19 8.09 -2.12 -7.96
CA HIS A 19 8.78 -2.57 -6.74
C HIS A 19 9.08 -4.07 -6.70
N LYS A 20 8.82 -4.84 -7.78
CA LYS A 20 9.05 -6.31 -7.88
C LYS A 20 8.35 -7.17 -6.82
N ILE A 21 7.35 -6.64 -6.12
CA ILE A 21 6.54 -7.32 -5.09
C ILE A 21 5.27 -7.98 -5.66
N TYR A 22 4.96 -7.73 -6.94
CA TYR A 22 3.75 -8.28 -7.55
C TYR A 22 3.78 -9.81 -7.66
N SER A 23 2.73 -10.45 -7.17
CA SER A 23 2.46 -11.88 -7.37
C SER A 23 1.00 -12.07 -7.81
N LYS A 24 0.77 -13.01 -8.72
CA LYS A 24 -0.58 -13.35 -9.21
C LYS A 24 -1.50 -13.83 -8.07
N GLY A 25 -0.94 -14.41 -7.00
CA GLY A 25 -1.70 -14.82 -5.83
C GLY A 25 -2.34 -13.65 -5.06
N LEU A 26 -1.87 -12.42 -5.29
CA LEU A 26 -2.35 -11.21 -4.63
C LEU A 26 -3.49 -10.50 -5.40
N ASP A 27 -3.89 -11.02 -6.57
CA ASP A 27 -4.89 -10.37 -7.43
C ASP A 27 -6.23 -10.13 -6.72
N MET A 28 -6.64 -11.03 -5.81
CA MET A 28 -7.88 -10.87 -5.04
C MET A 28 -7.76 -9.73 -4.02
N GLN A 29 -6.65 -9.67 -3.25
CA GLN A 29 -6.39 -8.58 -2.32
C GLN A 29 -6.26 -7.23 -3.04
N ILE A 30 -5.59 -7.21 -4.20
CA ILE A 30 -5.46 -6.01 -5.03
C ILE A 30 -6.84 -5.50 -5.49
N THR A 31 -7.73 -6.41 -5.90
CA THR A 31 -9.09 -6.05 -6.32
C THR A 31 -9.92 -5.53 -5.14
N SER A 32 -9.77 -6.15 -3.97
CA SER A 32 -10.39 -5.69 -2.72
C SER A 32 -9.91 -4.29 -2.33
N LEU A 33 -8.59 -4.04 -2.37
CA LEU A 33 -7.99 -2.73 -2.11
C LEU A 33 -8.51 -1.67 -3.10
N ALA A 34 -8.52 -1.97 -4.39
CA ALA A 34 -9.03 -1.08 -5.42
C ALA A 34 -10.51 -0.70 -5.18
N SER A 35 -11.32 -1.67 -4.74
CA SER A 35 -12.74 -1.43 -4.42
C SER A 35 -12.90 -0.53 -3.20
N ALA A 36 -12.09 -0.76 -2.16
CA ALA A 36 -12.09 0.09 -0.96
C ALA A 36 -11.64 1.53 -1.26
N MET A 37 -10.63 1.71 -2.11
CA MET A 37 -10.17 3.03 -2.56
C MET A 37 -11.25 3.79 -3.33
N ARG A 38 -11.99 3.11 -4.22
CA ARG A 38 -13.14 3.71 -4.91
C ARG A 38 -14.24 4.12 -3.94
N ASN A 39 -14.58 3.27 -2.98
CA ASN A 39 -15.60 3.60 -1.99
C ASN A 39 -15.21 4.83 -1.17
N LEU A 40 -13.93 4.96 -0.81
CA LEU A 40 -13.42 6.15 -0.13
C LEU A 40 -13.52 7.40 -1.02
N GLU A 41 -13.16 7.29 -2.30
CA GLU A 41 -13.26 8.43 -3.24
C GLU A 41 -14.71 8.91 -3.41
N LEU A 42 -15.67 7.99 -3.54
CA LEU A 42 -17.09 8.32 -3.60
C LEU A 42 -17.58 8.97 -2.31
N ALA A 43 -17.21 8.41 -1.15
CA ALA A 43 -17.57 8.97 0.14
C ALA A 43 -16.98 10.37 0.34
N ASN A 44 -15.73 10.60 -0.07
CA ASN A 44 -15.10 11.91 0.00
C ASN A 44 -15.79 12.92 -0.92
N ALA A 45 -16.15 12.53 -2.14
CA ALA A 45 -16.87 13.41 -3.06
C ALA A 45 -18.25 13.83 -2.52
N GLU A 46 -18.93 12.94 -1.81
CA GLU A 46 -20.18 13.26 -1.11
C GLU A 46 -19.92 14.15 0.12
N ILE A 47 -18.88 13.89 0.91
CA ILE A 47 -18.46 14.72 2.04
C ILE A 47 -18.10 16.14 1.62
N ASP A 48 -17.42 16.32 0.49
CA ASP A 48 -17.04 17.64 -0.04
C ASP A 48 -18.27 18.52 -0.34
N GLY A 49 -19.42 17.90 -0.61
CA GLY A 49 -20.69 18.59 -0.85
C GLY A 49 -21.52 18.85 0.41
N LEU A 50 -21.11 18.36 1.58
CA LEU A 50 -21.87 18.49 2.82
C LEU A 50 -21.48 19.75 3.61
N GLU A 51 -22.47 20.52 4.03
CA GLU A 51 -22.29 21.65 4.95
C GLU A 51 -22.36 21.23 6.42
N THR A 52 -23.01 20.10 6.71
CA THR A 52 -23.25 19.61 8.08
C THR A 52 -22.84 18.15 8.22
N THR A 53 -22.46 17.76 9.43
CA THR A 53 -22.06 16.37 9.74
C THR A 53 -23.25 15.47 10.10
N THR A 54 -24.46 16.05 10.18
CA THR A 54 -25.67 15.40 10.68
C THR A 54 -26.84 15.57 9.72
N VAL A 55 -27.74 14.60 9.76
CA VAL A 55 -28.98 14.53 8.98
C VAL A 55 -30.16 14.26 9.91
N TYR A 56 -31.35 14.72 9.51
CA TYR A 56 -32.58 14.37 10.20
C TYR A 56 -33.13 13.06 9.63
N GLU A 57 -33.29 12.06 10.50
CA GLU A 57 -33.90 10.77 10.19
C GLU A 57 -35.36 10.79 10.62
N THR A 58 -36.27 10.58 9.67
CA THR A 58 -37.70 10.48 9.96
C THR A 58 -38.02 9.08 10.47
N THR A 59 -38.41 8.99 11.74
CA THR A 59 -38.81 7.73 12.38
C THR A 59 -40.31 7.71 12.66
N ARG A 60 -40.85 6.53 13.00
CA ARG A 60 -42.27 6.39 13.41
C ARG A 60 -42.67 7.28 14.59
N TYR A 61 -41.70 7.70 15.42
CA TYR A 61 -41.92 8.50 16.63
C TYR A 61 -41.57 9.99 16.44
N GLY A 62 -41.19 10.43 15.23
CA GLY A 62 -40.77 11.80 14.93
C GLY A 62 -39.39 11.87 14.28
N GLU A 63 -38.83 13.08 14.22
CA GLU A 63 -37.51 13.33 13.63
C GLU A 63 -36.41 13.20 14.68
N LYS A 64 -35.32 12.53 14.31
CA LYS A 64 -34.13 12.39 15.15
C LYS A 64 -32.91 12.90 14.38
N LEU A 65 -32.05 13.64 15.08
CA LEU A 65 -30.75 14.02 14.54
C LEU A 65 -29.79 12.82 14.59
N ALA A 66 -29.26 12.43 13.44
CA ALA A 66 -28.33 11.31 13.28
C ALA A 66 -27.07 11.76 12.52
N PRO A 67 -25.91 11.11 12.72
CA PRO A 67 -24.73 11.39 11.92
C PRO A 67 -24.96 10.99 10.45
N HIS A 68 -24.39 11.76 9.51
CA HIS A 68 -24.53 11.45 8.09
C HIS A 68 -23.92 10.07 7.79
N PRO A 69 -24.62 9.15 7.10
CA PRO A 69 -24.16 7.78 6.88
C PRO A 69 -22.82 7.69 6.12
N VAL A 70 -22.54 8.67 5.26
CA VAL A 70 -21.29 8.76 4.49
C VAL A 70 -20.03 8.68 5.37
N PHE A 71 -20.05 9.25 6.58
CA PHE A 71 -18.88 9.22 7.47
C PHE A 71 -18.57 7.81 7.95
N LYS A 72 -19.61 6.97 8.12
CA LYS A 72 -19.43 5.56 8.46
C LYS A 72 -18.81 4.80 7.27
N VAL A 73 -19.30 5.05 6.06
CA VAL A 73 -18.74 4.44 4.84
C VAL A 73 -17.29 4.84 4.63
N ALA A 74 -16.96 6.13 4.79
CA ALA A 74 -15.58 6.62 4.70
C ALA A 74 -14.66 5.94 5.70
N LYS A 75 -15.08 5.81 6.96
CA LYS A 75 -14.32 5.13 8.01
C LYS A 75 -14.10 3.64 7.69
N GLU A 76 -15.16 2.92 7.31
CA GLU A 76 -15.07 1.50 6.97
C GLU A 76 -14.15 1.27 5.75
N ALA A 77 -14.19 2.16 4.76
CA ALA A 77 -13.29 2.12 3.61
C ALA A 77 -11.82 2.35 4.02
N GLN A 78 -11.54 3.34 4.88
CA GLN A 78 -10.19 3.60 5.41
C GLN A 78 -9.64 2.41 6.21
N ASP A 79 -10.47 1.80 7.06
CA ASP A 79 -10.10 0.62 7.83
C ASP A 79 -9.79 -0.58 6.92
N MET A 80 -10.59 -0.76 5.86
CA MET A 80 -10.37 -1.83 4.88
C MET A 80 -9.08 -1.62 4.09
N ILE A 81 -8.84 -0.39 3.62
CA ILE A 81 -7.60 -0.02 2.92
C ILE A 81 -6.38 -0.35 3.79
N THR A 82 -6.40 0.07 5.06
CA THR A 82 -5.29 -0.18 5.99
C THR A 82 -5.02 -1.68 6.19
N ARG A 83 -6.08 -2.49 6.34
CA ARG A 83 -5.94 -3.96 6.47
C ARG A 83 -5.38 -4.60 5.20
N GLN A 84 -5.86 -4.19 4.03
CA GLN A 84 -5.37 -4.74 2.76
C GLN A 84 -3.94 -4.31 2.46
N MET A 85 -3.56 -3.06 2.77
CA MET A 85 -2.17 -2.60 2.65
C MET A 85 -1.23 -3.42 3.56
N LYS A 86 -1.63 -3.70 4.81
CA LYS A 86 -0.89 -4.60 5.70
C LYS A 86 -0.76 -6.01 5.16
N ALA A 87 -1.86 -6.58 4.64
CA ALA A 87 -1.84 -7.93 4.07
C ALA A 87 -0.96 -8.04 2.81
N LEU A 88 -0.76 -6.94 2.09
CA LEU A 88 0.09 -6.86 0.90
C LEU A 88 1.55 -6.50 1.21
N GLY A 89 1.91 -6.26 2.48
CA GLY A 89 3.26 -5.82 2.85
C GLY A 89 3.61 -4.43 2.29
N LEU A 90 2.61 -3.57 2.11
CA LEU A 90 2.74 -2.23 1.54
C LEU A 90 2.83 -1.13 2.61
N THR A 91 3.16 -1.50 3.85
CA THR A 91 3.27 -0.51 4.93
C THR A 91 4.63 0.17 4.91
N ALA A 92 4.70 1.37 5.48
CA ALA A 92 5.96 2.10 5.61
C ALA A 92 7.04 1.30 6.35
N GLU A 93 6.65 0.45 7.29
CA GLU A 93 7.56 -0.45 8.02
C GLU A 93 8.15 -1.52 7.09
N ASP A 94 7.32 -2.13 6.24
CA ASP A 94 7.76 -3.15 5.27
C ASP A 94 8.64 -2.55 4.16
N LEU A 95 8.32 -1.32 3.72
CA LEU A 95 9.06 -0.60 2.69
C LEU A 95 10.36 0.04 3.20
N ALA A 96 10.45 0.37 4.49
CA ALA A 96 11.67 0.90 5.10
C ALA A 96 12.74 -0.17 5.35
N GLY A 97 12.38 -1.46 5.29
CA GLY A 97 13.26 -2.60 5.58
C GLY A 97 14.25 -2.98 4.47
N GLU A 98 14.21 -2.35 3.29
CA GLU A 98 15.14 -2.64 2.17
C GLU A 98 16.22 -1.57 1.94
N ILE A 99 16.63 -0.84 2.99
CA ILE A 99 17.94 -0.14 2.97
C ILE A 99 19.00 -1.03 3.60
N ASP A 100 19.16 -2.24 3.06
CA ASP A 100 20.31 -3.10 3.31
C ASP A 100 21.31 -2.95 2.15
N GLU A 101 21.74 -1.73 1.86
CA GLU A 101 23.11 -1.54 1.38
C GLU A 101 24.03 -1.44 2.60
N ASP A 102 24.19 -2.56 3.32
CA ASP A 102 25.20 -2.66 4.38
C ASP A 102 26.57 -2.36 3.74
N PRO A 103 27.24 -1.26 4.13
CA PRO A 103 28.53 -0.89 3.58
C PRO A 103 29.58 -2.01 3.71
N LEU A 104 29.44 -2.88 4.72
CA LEU A 104 30.31 -4.02 4.96
C LEU A 104 30.07 -5.14 3.94
N VAL A 105 28.82 -5.41 3.55
CA VAL A 105 28.49 -6.38 2.50
C VAL A 105 29.09 -5.93 1.16
N ASP A 106 29.04 -4.63 0.89
CA ASP A 106 29.59 -4.02 -0.31
C ASP A 106 31.13 -4.00 -0.33
N MET A 107 31.77 -3.73 0.82
CA MET A 107 33.21 -3.89 0.99
C MET A 107 33.65 -5.35 0.83
N THR A 108 32.86 -6.31 1.35
CA THR A 108 33.16 -7.75 1.26
C THR A 108 33.09 -8.25 -0.18
N LYS A 109 32.08 -7.83 -0.95
CA LYS A 109 31.96 -8.13 -2.40
C LYS A 109 33.09 -7.51 -3.22
N LYS A 110 33.55 -6.30 -2.88
CA LYS A 110 34.70 -5.64 -3.54
C LYS A 110 36.03 -6.33 -3.22
N LEU A 111 36.20 -6.83 -1.99
CA LEU A 111 37.39 -7.58 -1.56
C LEU A 111 37.47 -8.98 -2.18
N SER A 112 36.34 -9.69 -2.31
CA SER A 112 36.33 -11.03 -2.91
C SER A 112 36.74 -11.01 -4.39
N LYS A 113 36.32 -9.98 -5.15
CA LYS A 113 36.72 -9.78 -6.56
C LYS A 113 38.19 -9.42 -6.76
N LYS A 114 38.89 -8.93 -5.72
CA LYS A 114 40.31 -8.53 -5.80
C LYS A 114 41.31 -9.61 -5.41
N ARG A 115 40.88 -10.77 -4.88
CA ARG A 115 41.78 -11.86 -4.54
C ARG A 115 42.28 -12.56 -5.81
N LYS A 116 43.43 -12.10 -6.34
CA LYS A 116 44.24 -12.91 -7.26
C LYS A 116 44.70 -14.17 -6.52
N ALA A 117 44.72 -15.30 -7.21
CA ALA A 117 45.23 -16.57 -6.66
C ALA A 117 46.61 -16.36 -6.01
N PRO A 118 46.89 -16.98 -4.85
CA PRO A 118 48.17 -16.78 -4.16
C PRO A 118 49.31 -17.23 -5.07
N VAL A 119 50.23 -16.30 -5.38
CA VAL A 119 51.45 -16.59 -6.13
C VAL A 119 52.46 -17.18 -5.15
N ILE A 120 52.74 -18.47 -5.29
CA ILE A 120 53.77 -19.15 -4.48
C ILE A 120 55.14 -18.71 -5.00
N ILE A 121 55.82 -17.84 -4.26
CA ILE A 121 57.19 -17.42 -4.57
C ILE A 121 58.13 -18.46 -3.99
N LYS A 122 58.83 -19.21 -4.85
CA LYS A 122 59.88 -20.13 -4.43
C LYS A 122 61.21 -19.37 -4.29
N PRO A 123 61.99 -19.57 -3.22
CA PRO A 123 63.32 -18.99 -3.09
C PRO A 123 64.23 -19.56 -4.19
N ASN A 124 64.96 -18.69 -4.90
CA ASN A 124 66.02 -19.15 -5.79
C ASN A 124 67.19 -19.69 -4.95
N LYS A 125 67.71 -20.85 -5.37
CA LYS A 125 68.90 -21.49 -4.82
C LYS A 125 70.12 -20.60 -4.93
#